data_AF-A0A1H5FWP9-F1
#
_entry.id   AF-A0A1H5FWP9-F1
#
_cell.length_a   1.000
_cell.length_b   1.000
_cell.length_c   1.000
_cell.angle_alpha   90.00
_cell.angle_beta   90.00
_cell.angle_gamma   90.00
#
_symmetry.space_group_name_H-M   'P 1'
#
loop_
_entity.id
_entity.type
_entity.pdbx_description
1 polymer ?
#
loop_
_entity_poly.entity_id
_entity_poly.type
_entity_poly.pdbx_seq_one_letter_code
_entity_poly.pdbx_strand_id
1 'polypeptide(L)' 'MLSLQSLLPLRRGLNAITTGWQNLIERMRDRYRPELHYMRGPGPKWRAKHPVHAASGG' A
#
# COMPACT_ATOMS: atom_id res chain seq x y z
N MET A 1 -34.55 -36.04 13.30
CA MET A 1 -33.13 -35.75 13.02
C MET A 1 -33.08 -34.53 12.10
N LEU A 2 -32.79 -33.34 12.64
CA LEU A 2 -32.66 -32.12 11.85
C LEU A 2 -31.38 -32.22 11.01
N SER A 3 -31.52 -32.24 9.69
CA SER A 3 -30.42 -32.41 8.74
C SER A 3 -29.45 -31.23 8.83
N LEU A 4 -28.19 -31.51 9.18
CA LEU A 4 -27.09 -30.53 9.24
C LEU A 4 -26.71 -29.94 7.85
N GLN A 5 -27.38 -30.35 6.78
CA GLN A 5 -27.01 -29.98 5.41
C GLN A 5 -27.45 -28.56 5.02
N SER A 6 -28.36 -27.93 5.76
CA SER A 6 -28.93 -26.61 5.43
C SER A 6 -28.04 -25.41 5.74
N LEU A 7 -26.97 -25.57 6.54
CA LEU A 7 -26.09 -24.46 6.96
C LEU A 7 -24.86 -24.24 6.08
N LEU A 8 -24.54 -25.18 5.20
CA LEU A 8 -23.37 -25.14 4.32
C LEU A 8 -23.38 -24.02 3.25
N PRO A 9 -24.52 -23.69 2.58
CA PRO A 9 -24.52 -22.62 1.58
C PRO A 9 -24.33 -21.24 2.21
N LEU A 10 -24.90 -21.03 3.41
CA LEU A 10 -24.72 -19.80 4.18
C LEU A 10 -23.24 -19.62 4.58
N ARG A 11 -22.59 -20.69 5.03
CA ARG A 11 -21.15 -20.69 5.32
C ARG A 11 -20.29 -20.40 4.09
N ARG A 12 -20.64 -20.95 2.92
CA ARG A 12 -19.94 -20.64 1.66
C ARG A 12 -20.06 -19.17 1.26
N GLY A 13 -21.25 -18.58 1.37
CA GLY A 13 -21.47 -17.17 1.06
C GLY A 13 -20.66 -16.23 1.98
N LEU A 14 -20.68 -16.50 3.28
CA LEU A 14 -19.90 -15.73 4.27
C LEU A 14 -18.39 -15.84 4.04
N ASN A 15 -17.91 -17.03 3.68
CA ASN A 15 -16.50 -17.22 3.34
C ASN A 15 -16.10 -16.40 2.09
N ALA A 16 -16.92 -16.41 1.04
CA ALA A 16 -16.66 -15.62 -0.16
C ALA A 16 -16.61 -14.11 0.12
N ILE A 17 -17.52 -13.60 0.96
CA ILE A 17 -17.53 -12.21 1.40
C ILE A 17 -16.26 -11.90 2.20
N THR A 18 -15.89 -12.77 3.14
CA THR A 18 -14.72 -12.59 4.01
C THR A 18 -13.41 -12.58 3.20
N THR A 19 -13.26 -13.50 2.24
CA THR A 19 -12.10 -13.53 1.34
C THR A 19 -12.04 -12.29 0.45
N GLY A 20 -13.18 -11.81 -0.07
CA GLY A 20 -13.25 -10.56 -0.82
C GLY A 20 -12.81 -9.34 0.01
N TRP A 21 -13.27 -9.26 1.26
CA TRP A 21 -12.88 -8.22 2.21
C TRP A 21 -11.40 -8.28 2.57
N GLN A 22 -10.83 -9.47 2.78
CA GLN A 22 -9.40 -9.64 3.06
C GLN A 22 -8.53 -9.16 1.89
N ASN A 23 -8.88 -9.54 0.65
CA ASN A 23 -8.17 -9.09 -0.56
C ASN A 23 -8.25 -7.57 -0.76
N LEU A 24 -9.39 -6.95 -0.45
CA LEU A 24 -9.56 -5.51 -0.51
C LEU A 24 -8.68 -4.79 0.51
N ILE A 25 -8.68 -5.29 1.76
CA ILE A 25 -7.83 -4.73 2.82
C ILE A 25 -6.36 -4.88 2.46
N GLU A 26 -5.94 -6.02 1.92
CA GLU A 26 -4.54 -6.24 1.52
C GLU A 26 -4.07 -5.25 0.44
N ARG A 27 -4.91 -4.99 -0.57
CA ARG A 27 -4.65 -3.97 -1.59
C ARG A 27 -4.61 -2.54 -1.02
N MET A 28 -5.51 -2.22 -0.09
CA MET A 28 -5.56 -0.90 0.56
C MET A 28 -4.45 -0.69 1.58
N ARG A 29 -3.98 -1.77 2.21
CA ARG A 29 -2.89 -1.77 3.18
C ARG A 29 -1.52 -1.74 2.50
N ASP A 30 -1.46 -1.78 1.17
CA ASP A 30 -0.22 -1.47 0.48
C ASP A 30 0.20 -0.07 0.89
N ARG A 31 1.36 0.00 1.55
CA ARG A 31 1.86 1.23 2.13
C ARG A 31 2.15 2.14 0.95
N TYR A 32 1.40 3.25 0.81
CA TYR A 32 1.78 4.29 -0.14
C TYR A 32 3.25 4.63 0.13
N ARG A 33 4.12 4.24 -0.81
CA ARG A 33 5.59 4.37 -0.79
C ARG A 33 5.94 5.58 -1.65
N PRO A 34 5.80 6.81 -1.14
CA PRO A 34 6.15 8.01 -1.89
C PRO A 34 7.63 7.99 -2.31
N GLU A 35 8.46 7.22 -1.61
CA GLU A 35 9.88 6.97 -1.87
C GLU A 35 10.18 6.47 -3.30
N LEU A 36 9.27 5.68 -3.90
CA LEU A 36 9.38 5.26 -5.31
C LEU A 36 8.93 6.34 -6.29
N HIS A 37 8.11 7.27 -5.84
CA HIS A 37 7.49 8.31 -6.67
C HIS A 37 8.21 9.66 -6.62
N TYR A 38 9.05 9.90 -5.61
CA TYR A 38 9.94 11.06 -5.51
C TYR A 38 11.32 10.77 -6.11
N MET A 39 11.34 10.40 -7.40
CA MET A 39 12.57 10.40 -8.19
C MET A 39 12.94 11.80 -8.73
N ARG A 40 12.26 12.84 -8.24
CA ARG A 40 12.66 14.22 -8.46
C ARG A 40 13.47 14.65 -7.25
N GLY A 41 14.80 14.55 -7.39
CA GLY A 41 15.74 15.09 -6.42
C GLY A 41 15.47 16.59 -6.14
N PRO A 42 16.17 17.16 -5.15
CA PRO A 42 15.89 18.52 -4.70
C PRO A 42 15.91 19.51 -5.87
N GLY A 43 14.79 20.20 -6.07
CA GLY A 43 14.63 21.13 -7.18
C GLY A 43 15.57 22.34 -7.09
N PRO A 44 15.66 23.16 -8.15
CA PRO A 44 16.55 24.33 -8.21
C PRO A 44 16.36 25.31 -7.03
N LYS A 45 15.12 25.48 -6.58
CA LYS A 45 14.78 26.31 -5.41
C LYS A 45 15.36 25.78 -4.09
N TRP A 46 15.56 24.47 -3.97
CA TRP A 46 16.21 23.86 -2.80
C TRP A 46 17.73 24.07 -2.85
N ARG A 47 18.35 23.89 -4.02
CA ARG A 47 19.80 24.13 -4.22
C ARG A 47 20.20 25.59 -4.02
N ALA A 48 19.34 26.54 -4.40
CA ALA A 48 19.57 27.97 -4.15
C ALA A 48 19.55 28.33 -2.65
N LYS A 49 18.78 27.60 -1.84
CA LYS A 49 18.71 27.78 -0.37
C LYS A 49 19.84 27.06 0.36
N HIS A 50 20.32 25.94 -0.20
CA HIS A 50 21.42 25.15 0.33
C HIS A 50 22.54 25.09 -0.70
N PRO A 51 23.37 26.13 -0.81
CA PRO A 51 24.58 26.05 -1.59
C PRO A 51 25.46 24.97 -0.97
N VAL A 52 25.47 23.79 -1.58
CA VAL A 52 26.46 22.76 -1.26
C VAL A 52 27.80 23.42 -1.56
N HIS A 53 28.60 23.69 -0.53
CA HIS A 53 30.01 23.99 -0.73
C HIS A 53 30.62 22.73 -1.35
N ALA A 54 30.59 22.65 -2.68
CA ALA A 54 31.31 21.66 -3.42
C ALA A 54 32.76 21.82 -2.97
N ALA A 55 33.24 20.82 -2.23
CA ALA A 55 34.60 20.79 -1.75
C ALA A 55 35.52 21.12 -2.93
N SER A 56 36.26 22.20 -2.77
CA SER A 56 37.38 22.58 -3.61
C SER A 56 38.39 21.44 -3.60
N GLY A 57 38.30 20.56 -4.59
CA GLY A 57 39.35 19.61 -4.94
C GLY A 57 40.26 20.26 -5.96
N GLY A 58 41.33 20.87 -5.46
CA GLY A 58 42.58 21.09 -6.20
C GLY A 58 43.54 19.94 -5.92
#